data_AF-A0A5E7DZ69-F1
#
_entry.id   AF-A0A5E7DZ69-F1
#
_cell.length_a   1.000
_cell.length_b   1.000
_cell.length_c   1.000
_cell.angle_alpha   90.00
_cell.angle_beta   90.00
_cell.angle_gamma   90.00
#
_symmetry.space_group_name_H-M   'P 1'
#
loop_
_entity.id
_entity.type
_entity.pdbx_description
1 polymer ?
#
loop_
_entity_poly.entity_id
_entity_poly.type
_entity_poly.pdbx_seq_one_letter_code
_entity_poly.pdbx_strand_id
1 'polypeptide(L)'
;MADEQTVDTQNQDADQAPQASGDDLAARVQVLEEQLAGAQDQALRVAADLQNVRRRAEQDVEKAHKFALEKFAGDLLPIIDSLERGLELSNPDDESIRPMREGIELTLKMFQDTLKRYQLEAIDPHGEPFNAVLHQAMAMQESADVEPNSVLKVFQKGYQLNGRLLRPAMVVVSKAPAPVSPSIDEQA
;
A
#
# COMPACT_ATOMS: atom_id res chain seq x y z
N MET A 1 -90.00 -39.91 25.43
CA MET A 1 -90.26 -41.24 26.04
C MET A 1 -88.98 -42.02 25.82
N ALA A 2 -88.02 -42.01 26.75
CA ALA A 2 -87.96 -42.85 27.98
C ALA A 2 -88.02 -44.34 27.59
N ASP A 3 -87.05 -45.22 27.87
CA ASP A 3 -86.29 -45.47 29.11
C ASP A 3 -84.93 -46.15 28.79
N GLU A 4 -83.82 -45.72 29.42
CA GLU A 4 -83.05 -46.39 30.50
C GLU A 4 -82.37 -47.74 30.18
N GLN A 5 -81.03 -47.75 30.25
CA GLN A 5 -80.29 -48.69 31.10
C GLN A 5 -78.84 -48.22 31.34
N THR A 6 -78.50 -48.11 32.62
CA THR A 6 -77.17 -47.86 33.19
C THR A 6 -76.34 -49.15 33.25
N VAL A 7 -75.02 -49.09 32.99
CA VAL A 7 -73.99 -49.83 33.73
C VAL A 7 -72.64 -49.08 33.62
N ASP A 8 -72.07 -48.75 34.79
CA ASP A 8 -70.67 -48.39 35.03
C ASP A 8 -69.67 -49.37 34.40
N THR A 9 -68.50 -48.90 33.95
CA THR A 9 -67.16 -49.43 34.33
C THR A 9 -66.08 -48.66 33.57
N GLN A 10 -65.35 -47.85 34.32
CA GLN A 10 -63.91 -47.56 34.24
C GLN A 10 -63.13 -48.07 33.01
N ASN A 11 -62.46 -47.17 32.29
CA ASN A 11 -61.00 -47.27 32.23
C ASN A 11 -60.34 -45.94 31.86
N GLN A 12 -59.53 -45.47 32.79
CA GLN A 12 -58.57 -44.39 32.65
C GLN A 12 -57.40 -44.92 31.80
N ASP A 13 -57.28 -44.45 30.57
CA ASP A 13 -56.02 -44.47 29.83
C ASP A 13 -55.76 -43.03 29.34
N ALA A 14 -55.45 -42.17 30.30
CA ALA A 14 -54.83 -40.88 30.04
C ALA A 14 -53.39 -40.95 30.58
N ASP A 15 -52.45 -40.71 29.68
CA ASP A 15 -51.07 -40.29 29.94
C ASP A 15 -50.20 -41.18 30.84
N GLN A 16 -49.51 -42.14 30.22
CA GLN A 16 -48.15 -42.49 30.65
C GLN A 16 -47.15 -41.93 29.64
N ALA A 17 -46.89 -40.62 29.73
CA ALA A 17 -45.59 -40.10 29.37
C ALA A 17 -44.58 -40.61 30.42
N PRO A 18 -43.44 -41.21 30.04
CA PRO A 18 -42.45 -41.67 31.01
C PRO A 18 -41.96 -40.46 31.83
N GLN A 19 -42.23 -40.44 33.13
CA GLN A 19 -41.68 -39.42 34.01
C GLN A 19 -40.20 -39.70 34.20
N ALA A 20 -39.35 -38.92 33.52
CA ALA A 20 -37.91 -38.95 33.72
C ALA A 20 -37.58 -38.66 35.20
N SER A 21 -36.62 -39.42 35.75
CA SER A 21 -36.18 -39.26 37.13
C SER A 21 -35.48 -37.91 37.34
N GLY A 22 -35.51 -37.37 38.56
CA GLY A 22 -34.86 -36.08 38.87
C GLY A 22 -33.36 -36.06 38.57
N ASP A 23 -32.69 -37.21 38.70
CA ASP A 23 -31.27 -37.37 38.37
C ASP A 23 -30.99 -37.39 36.85
N ASP A 24 -31.88 -37.97 36.03
CA ASP A 24 -31.77 -37.91 34.57
C ASP A 24 -31.94 -36.48 34.04
N LEU A 25 -32.84 -35.72 34.65
CA LEU A 25 -33.05 -34.31 34.33
C LEU A 25 -31.82 -33.46 34.71
N ALA A 26 -31.22 -33.70 35.88
CA ALA A 26 -30.02 -33.00 36.31
C ALA A 26 -28.80 -33.29 35.40
N ALA A 27 -28.59 -34.56 35.03
CA ALA A 27 -27.55 -34.94 34.07
C ALA A 27 -27.78 -34.30 32.69
N ARG A 28 -29.04 -34.21 32.24
CA ARG A 28 -29.37 -33.57 30.97
C ARG A 28 -29.12 -32.07 30.99
N VAL A 29 -29.41 -31.39 32.10
CA VAL A 29 -29.12 -29.96 32.28
C VAL A 29 -27.62 -29.71 32.21
N GLN A 30 -26.79 -30.51 32.89
CA GLN A 30 -25.33 -30.38 32.85
C GLN A 30 -24.76 -30.50 31.43
N VAL A 31 -25.22 -31.50 30.66
CA VAL A 31 -24.81 -31.68 29.26
C VAL A 31 -25.21 -30.48 28.39
N LEU A 32 -26.41 -29.93 28.60
CA LEU A 32 -26.88 -28.75 27.88
C LEU A 32 -26.08 -27.49 28.26
N GLU A 33 -25.71 -27.33 29.52
CA GLU A 33 -24.87 -26.22 29.99
C GLU A 33 -23.46 -26.29 29.38
N GLU A 34 -22.84 -27.46 29.31
CA GLU A 34 -21.55 -27.65 28.64
C GLU A 34 -21.63 -27.37 27.13
N GLN A 35 -22.67 -27.86 26.45
CA GLN A 35 -22.90 -27.57 25.04
C GLN A 35 -23.13 -26.07 24.79
N LEU A 36 -23.86 -25.40 25.68
CA LEU A 36 -24.10 -23.97 25.60
C LEU A 36 -22.82 -23.17 25.84
N ALA A 37 -21.99 -23.55 26.80
CA ALA A 37 -20.69 -22.95 27.05
C ALA A 37 -19.75 -23.13 25.83
N GLY A 38 -19.71 -24.32 25.25
CA GLY A 38 -18.94 -24.60 24.03
C GLY A 38 -19.42 -23.79 22.82
N ALA A 39 -20.73 -23.68 22.63
CA ALA A 39 -21.33 -22.89 21.56
C ALA A 39 -21.08 -21.39 21.75
N GLN A 40 -21.10 -20.88 22.99
CA GLN A 40 -20.78 -19.49 23.31
C GLN A 40 -19.32 -19.16 23.02
N ASP A 41 -18.38 -20.03 23.41
CA ASP A 41 -16.96 -19.85 23.11
C ASP A 41 -16.71 -19.85 21.59
N GLN A 42 -17.35 -20.78 20.86
CA GLN A 42 -17.27 -20.83 19.41
C GLN A 42 -17.85 -19.56 18.77
N ALA A 43 -19.01 -19.08 19.23
CA ALA A 43 -19.62 -17.85 18.74
C ALA A 43 -18.72 -16.63 18.98
N LEU A 44 -18.07 -16.55 20.14
CA LEU A 44 -17.16 -15.46 20.49
C LEU A 44 -15.91 -15.46 19.63
N ARG A 45 -15.32 -16.64 19.35
CA ARG A 45 -14.20 -16.77 18.41
C ARG A 45 -14.59 -16.36 16.99
N VAL A 46 -15.73 -16.84 16.50
CA VAL A 46 -16.23 -16.47 15.16
C VAL A 46 -16.48 -14.97 15.07
N ALA A 47 -17.04 -14.35 16.11
CA ALA A 47 -17.24 -12.90 16.16
C ALA A 47 -15.91 -12.14 16.08
N ALA A 48 -14.88 -12.60 16.81
CA ALA A 48 -13.54 -12.02 16.76
C ALA A 48 -12.89 -12.17 15.38
N ASP A 49 -13.02 -13.34 14.76
CA ASP A 49 -12.51 -13.60 13.40
C ASP A 49 -13.20 -12.71 12.37
N LEU A 50 -14.53 -12.56 12.46
CA LEU A 50 -15.29 -11.65 11.58
C LEU A 50 -14.83 -10.20 11.74
N GLN A 51 -14.58 -9.74 12.97
CA GLN A 51 -14.07 -8.38 13.21
C GLN A 51 -12.66 -8.19 12.61
N ASN A 52 -11.79 -9.19 12.72
CA ASN A 52 -10.46 -9.17 12.12
C ASN A 52 -10.51 -9.15 10.59
N VAL A 53 -11.37 -9.97 9.98
CA VAL A 53 -11.59 -10.00 8.52
C VAL A 53 -12.14 -8.67 8.04
N ARG A 54 -13.12 -8.09 8.74
CA ARG A 54 -13.68 -6.79 8.40
C ARG A 54 -12.62 -5.69 8.43
N ARG A 55 -11.82 -5.62 9.50
CA ARG A 55 -10.72 -4.65 9.61
C ARG A 55 -9.68 -4.82 8.50
N ARG A 56 -9.36 -6.06 8.13
CA ARG A 56 -8.44 -6.34 7.01
C ARG A 56 -9.05 -5.89 5.68
N ALA A 57 -10.31 -6.21 5.42
CA ALA A 57 -11.01 -5.83 4.19
C ALA A 57 -11.07 -4.30 4.02
N GLU A 58 -11.35 -3.56 5.10
CA GLU A 58 -11.34 -2.09 5.09
C GLU A 58 -9.95 -1.53 4.71
N GLN A 59 -8.88 -2.09 5.28
CA GLN A 59 -7.50 -1.71 4.94
C GLN A 59 -7.13 -2.04 3.50
N ASP A 60 -7.57 -3.19 2.99
CA ASP A 60 -7.27 -3.62 1.62
C ASP A 60 -8.01 -2.76 0.60
N VAL A 61 -9.26 -2.38 0.87
CA VAL A 61 -10.04 -1.42 0.06
C VAL A 61 -9.37 -0.05 0.05
N GLU A 62 -8.95 0.47 1.21
CA GLU A 62 -8.26 1.76 1.30
C GLU A 62 -6.94 1.75 0.50
N LYS A 63 -6.14 0.67 0.61
CA LYS A 63 -4.92 0.49 -0.18
C LYS A 63 -5.23 0.41 -1.67
N ALA A 64 -6.25 -0.36 -2.06
CA ALA A 64 -6.65 -0.47 -3.45
C ALA A 64 -7.03 0.89 -4.03
N HIS A 65 -7.75 1.73 -3.28
CA HIS A 65 -8.07 3.09 -3.71
C HIS A 65 -6.82 3.98 -3.82
N LYS A 66 -5.94 3.98 -2.83
CA LYS A 66 -4.71 4.81 -2.82
C LYS A 66 -3.73 4.44 -3.93
N PHE A 67 -3.67 3.17 -4.33
CA PHE A 67 -2.67 2.67 -5.27
C PHE A 67 -3.27 2.13 -6.58
N ALA A 68 -4.56 2.35 -6.84
CA ALA A 68 -5.21 1.93 -8.09
C ALA A 68 -4.51 2.46 -9.35
N LEU A 69 -3.98 3.68 -9.26
CA LEU A 69 -3.31 4.36 -10.37
C LEU A 69 -1.81 4.09 -10.45
N GLU A 70 -1.24 3.26 -9.57
CA GLU A 70 0.22 3.05 -9.49
C GLU A 70 0.83 2.63 -10.83
N LYS A 71 0.25 1.60 -11.46
CA LYS A 71 0.72 1.09 -12.76
C LYS A 71 0.54 2.12 -13.88
N PHE A 72 -0.65 2.71 -13.95
CA PHE A 72 -0.98 3.70 -14.97
C PHE A 72 -0.07 4.94 -14.88
N ALA A 73 0.15 5.43 -13.66
CA ALA A 73 1.06 6.52 -13.40
C ALA A 73 2.51 6.16 -13.75
N GLY A 74 2.94 4.93 -13.45
CA GLY A 74 4.25 4.41 -13.88
C GLY A 74 4.44 4.46 -15.40
N ASP A 75 3.42 4.07 -16.16
CA ASP A 75 3.44 4.08 -17.63
C ASP A 75 3.44 5.51 -18.23
N LEU A 76 3.02 6.52 -17.44
CA LEU A 76 3.05 7.93 -17.84
C LEU A 76 4.41 8.60 -17.62
N LEU A 77 5.24 8.09 -16.70
CA LEU A 77 6.54 8.71 -16.37
C LEU A 77 7.47 8.86 -17.59
N PRO A 78 7.60 7.87 -18.50
CA PRO A 78 8.42 8.01 -19.71
C PRO A 78 8.00 9.18 -20.62
N ILE A 79 6.73 9.59 -20.58
CA ILE A 79 6.23 10.73 -21.37
C ILE A 79 6.82 12.03 -20.83
N ILE A 80 6.81 12.20 -19.51
CA ILE A 80 7.43 13.36 -18.84
C ILE A 80 8.92 13.38 -19.12
N ASP A 81 9.60 12.25 -18.95
CA ASP A 81 11.04 12.16 -19.18
C ASP A 81 11.39 12.54 -20.62
N SER A 82 10.52 12.20 -21.59
CA SER A 82 10.70 12.56 -23.00
C SER A 82 10.50 14.06 -23.23
N LEU A 83 9.53 14.69 -22.55
CA LEU A 83 9.32 16.14 -22.60
C LEU A 83 10.50 16.89 -21.97
N GLU A 84 10.96 16.46 -20.79
CA GLU A 84 12.13 17.02 -20.11
C GLU A 84 13.39 16.86 -20.96
N ARG A 85 13.64 15.68 -21.52
CA ARG A 85 14.76 15.43 -22.44
C ARG A 85 14.68 16.29 -23.71
N GLY A 86 13.48 16.48 -24.25
CA GLY A 86 13.27 17.37 -25.39
C GLY A 86 13.66 18.82 -25.09
N LEU A 87 13.33 19.31 -23.89
CA LEU A 87 13.74 20.63 -23.42
C LEU A 87 15.25 20.71 -23.17
N GLU A 88 15.85 19.70 -22.55
CA GLU A 88 17.31 19.64 -22.30
C GLU A 88 18.15 19.63 -23.58
N LEU A 89 17.69 18.94 -24.62
CA LEU A 89 18.39 18.85 -25.91
C LEU A 89 18.16 20.08 -26.80
N SER A 90 17.14 20.89 -26.50
CA SER A 90 16.84 22.10 -27.25
C SER A 90 17.80 23.24 -26.87
N ASN A 91 18.20 24.05 -27.84
CA ASN A 91 19.00 25.24 -27.57
C ASN A 91 18.09 26.38 -27.06
N PRO A 92 18.24 26.85 -25.81
CA PRO A 92 17.40 27.92 -25.28
C PRO A 92 17.59 29.27 -26.01
N ASP A 93 18.73 29.47 -26.67
CA ASP A 93 19.07 30.72 -27.37
C ASP A 93 18.63 30.72 -28.85
N ASP A 94 18.07 29.60 -29.35
CA ASP A 94 17.58 29.51 -30.71
C ASP A 94 16.16 30.10 -30.84
N GLU A 95 16.11 31.31 -31.39
CA GLU A 95 14.87 32.07 -31.54
C GLU A 95 13.85 31.39 -32.45
N SER A 96 14.28 30.52 -33.37
CA SER A 96 13.41 29.83 -34.32
C SER A 96 12.53 28.77 -33.65
N ILE A 97 12.99 28.18 -32.55
CA ILE A 97 12.28 27.13 -31.81
C ILE A 97 11.67 27.64 -30.50
N ARG A 98 11.91 28.90 -30.12
CA ARG A 98 11.44 29.46 -28.84
C ARG A 98 9.92 29.25 -28.61
N PRO A 99 9.01 29.53 -29.56
CA PRO A 99 7.58 29.32 -29.34
C PRO A 99 7.21 27.85 -29.09
N MET A 100 7.92 26.92 -29.75
CA MET A 100 7.75 25.48 -29.53
C MET A 100 8.26 25.08 -28.15
N ARG A 101 9.43 25.59 -27.73
CA ARG A 101 10.02 25.34 -26.41
C ARG A 101 9.09 25.79 -25.29
N GLU A 102 8.54 27.00 -25.38
CA GLU A 102 7.55 27.55 -24.44
C GLU A 102 6.28 26.68 -24.38
N GLY A 103 5.79 26.19 -25.52
CA GLY A 103 4.65 25.29 -25.58
C GLY A 103 4.89 23.94 -24.89
N ILE A 104 6.11 23.38 -25.04
CA ILE A 104 6.52 22.15 -24.36
C ILE A 104 6.66 22.40 -22.85
N GLU A 105 7.27 23.51 -22.43
CA GLU A 105 7.37 23.88 -21.01
C GLU A 105 6.01 24.04 -20.35
N LEU A 106 5.07 24.70 -21.02
CA LEU A 106 3.70 24.85 -20.52
C LEU A 106 3.00 23.48 -20.39
N THR A 107 3.16 22.62 -21.38
CA THR A 107 2.60 21.26 -21.37
C THR A 107 3.20 20.42 -20.24
N LEU A 108 4.52 20.48 -20.06
CA LEU A 108 5.22 19.80 -18.97
C LEU A 108 4.71 20.29 -17.60
N LYS A 109 4.54 21.60 -17.44
CA LYS A 109 3.97 22.18 -16.21
C LYS A 109 2.55 21.69 -15.95
N MET A 110 1.68 21.74 -16.95
CA MET A 110 0.30 21.21 -16.84
C MET A 110 0.28 19.73 -16.49
N PHE A 111 1.21 18.94 -17.02
CA PHE A 111 1.37 17.53 -16.71
C PHE A 111 1.78 17.33 -15.24
N GLN A 112 2.82 18.02 -14.79
CA GLN A 112 3.30 17.96 -13.40
C GLN A 112 2.22 18.40 -12.41
N ASP A 113 1.49 19.46 -12.72
CA ASP A 113 0.36 19.93 -11.89
C ASP A 113 -0.76 18.89 -11.85
N THR A 114 -0.98 18.15 -12.93
CA THR A 114 -1.94 17.05 -12.99
C THR A 114 -1.51 15.90 -12.09
N LEU A 115 -0.26 15.49 -12.14
CA LEU A 115 0.27 14.45 -11.27
C LEU A 115 0.17 14.81 -9.78
N LYS A 116 0.53 16.05 -9.42
CA LYS A 116 0.43 16.54 -8.03
C LYS A 116 -1.00 16.45 -7.49
N ARG A 117 -2.02 16.72 -8.32
CA ARG A 117 -3.43 16.57 -7.91
C ARG A 117 -3.82 15.13 -7.55
N TYR A 118 -3.11 14.15 -8.09
CA TYR A 118 -3.28 12.72 -7.78
C TYR A 118 -2.23 12.21 -6.76
N GLN A 119 -1.64 13.11 -5.97
CA GLN A 119 -0.66 12.78 -4.93
C GLN A 119 0.58 12.06 -5.48
N LEU A 120 0.94 12.36 -6.73
CA LEU A 120 2.16 11.89 -7.35
C LEU A 120 3.20 13.00 -7.34
N GLU A 121 4.23 12.81 -6.52
CA GLU A 121 5.26 13.80 -6.22
C GLU A 121 6.58 13.42 -6.88
N ALA A 122 7.25 14.42 -7.45
CA ALA A 122 8.56 14.25 -8.07
C ALA A 122 9.66 14.26 -6.99
N ILE A 123 10.63 13.38 -7.14
CA ILE A 123 11.84 13.29 -6.34
C ILE A 123 12.98 13.83 -7.20
N ASP A 124 13.43 15.05 -6.89
CA ASP A 124 14.50 15.76 -7.59
C ASP A 124 15.59 16.17 -6.60
N PRO A 125 16.47 15.24 -6.21
CA PRO A 125 17.39 15.41 -5.08
C PRO A 125 18.66 16.18 -5.47
N HIS A 126 18.61 17.08 -6.45
CA HIS A 126 19.79 17.80 -6.90
C HIS A 126 20.41 18.62 -5.75
N GLY A 127 21.65 18.33 -5.38
CA GLY A 127 22.35 18.95 -4.25
C GLY A 127 22.01 18.37 -2.88
N GLU A 128 21.12 17.38 -2.79
CA GLU A 128 20.78 16.68 -1.56
C GLU A 128 21.69 15.46 -1.31
N PRO A 129 21.82 14.98 -0.06
CA PRO A 129 22.51 13.73 0.24
C PRO A 129 21.89 12.54 -0.48
N PHE A 130 22.72 11.62 -0.95
CA PHE A 130 22.23 10.40 -1.58
C PHE A 130 21.45 9.51 -0.57
N ASN A 131 20.21 9.15 -0.93
CA ASN A 131 19.38 8.22 -0.17
C ASN A 131 19.08 6.97 -1.01
N ALA A 132 19.62 5.81 -0.61
CA ALA A 132 19.46 4.55 -1.33
C ALA A 132 18.00 4.04 -1.40
N VAL A 133 17.10 4.53 -0.54
CA VAL A 133 15.68 4.18 -0.58
C VAL A 133 14.97 4.89 -1.74
N LEU A 134 15.36 6.12 -2.06
CA LEU A 134 14.68 6.98 -3.03
C LEU A 134 15.46 7.16 -4.33
N HIS A 135 16.77 6.95 -4.31
CA HIS A 135 17.68 7.28 -5.40
C HIS A 135 18.45 6.03 -5.86
N GLN A 136 18.70 5.97 -7.17
CA GLN A 136 19.55 4.97 -7.82
C GLN A 136 20.79 5.68 -8.40
N ALA A 137 21.95 5.41 -7.81
CA ALA A 137 23.22 5.97 -8.30
C ALA A 137 23.65 5.26 -9.59
N MET A 138 23.71 6.02 -10.70
CA MET A 138 24.13 5.51 -12.01
C MET A 138 25.64 5.62 -12.21
N ALA A 139 26.24 6.68 -11.68
CA ALA A 139 27.66 6.95 -11.77
C ALA A 139 28.13 7.74 -10.55
N MET A 140 29.43 7.66 -10.28
CA MET A 140 30.10 8.53 -9.33
C MET A 140 31.02 9.48 -10.11
N GLN A 141 30.97 10.77 -9.77
CA GLN A 141 31.82 11.79 -10.37
C GLN A 141 32.62 12.50 -9.29
N GLU A 142 33.91 12.72 -9.55
CA GLU A 142 34.76 13.49 -8.66
C GLU A 142 34.32 14.96 -8.67
N SER A 143 34.12 15.52 -7.48
CA SER A 143 33.83 16.94 -7.32
C SER A 143 34.53 17.47 -6.08
N ALA A 144 35.17 18.62 -6.22
CA ALA A 144 35.76 19.37 -5.11
C ALA A 144 34.76 20.35 -4.47
N ASP A 145 33.62 20.58 -5.13
CA ASP A 145 32.68 21.66 -4.78
C ASP A 145 31.55 21.19 -3.86
N VAL A 146 31.31 19.87 -3.76
CA VAL A 146 30.17 19.30 -3.03
C VAL A 146 30.65 18.17 -2.13
N GLU A 147 30.05 18.04 -0.95
CA GLU A 147 30.41 16.98 0.01
C GLU A 147 30.33 15.59 -0.65
N PRO A 148 31.23 14.65 -0.31
CA PRO A 148 31.16 13.28 -0.82
C PRO A 148 29.80 12.65 -0.49
N ASN A 149 29.30 11.79 -1.39
CA ASN A 149 28.00 11.11 -1.26
C ASN A 149 26.76 12.04 -1.40
N SER A 150 26.91 13.16 -2.10
CA SER A 150 25.82 14.08 -2.45
C SER A 150 25.44 13.94 -3.92
N VAL A 151 24.19 14.21 -4.26
CA VAL A 151 23.71 14.14 -5.64
C VAL A 151 24.20 15.37 -6.42
N LEU A 152 25.04 15.12 -7.43
CA LEU A 152 25.59 16.14 -8.33
C LEU A 152 24.63 16.48 -9.47
N LYS A 153 23.99 15.46 -10.03
CA LYS A 153 23.08 15.62 -11.17
C LYS A 153 21.99 14.58 -11.11
N VAL A 154 20.77 14.99 -11.43
CA VAL A 154 19.63 14.11 -11.62
C VAL A 154 19.49 13.87 -13.12
N PHE A 155 19.62 12.62 -13.55
CA PHE A 155 19.48 12.23 -14.96
C PHE A 155 18.02 11.89 -15.30
N GLN A 156 17.30 11.37 -14.32
CA GLN A 156 15.88 11.06 -14.44
C GLN A 156 15.25 11.24 -13.07
N LYS A 157 14.19 12.04 -12.99
CA LYS A 157 13.49 12.30 -11.72
C LYS A 157 12.80 11.04 -11.22
N GLY A 158 12.82 10.86 -9.90
CA GLY A 158 12.05 9.81 -9.23
C GLY A 158 10.62 10.27 -9.01
N TYR A 159 9.73 9.33 -8.68
CA TYR A 159 8.35 9.65 -8.37
C TYR A 159 7.79 8.75 -7.26
N GLN A 160 6.96 9.33 -6.40
CA GLN A 160 6.22 8.64 -5.36
C GLN A 160 4.72 8.92 -5.46
N LEU A 161 3.87 7.92 -5.18
CA LEU A 161 2.42 8.03 -5.14
C LEU A 161 1.97 7.76 -3.71
N ASN A 162 1.30 8.71 -3.07
CA ASN A 162 0.81 8.55 -1.70
C ASN A 162 1.92 8.07 -0.72
N GLY A 163 3.16 8.55 -0.90
CA GLY A 163 4.33 8.17 -0.10
C GLY A 163 4.97 6.82 -0.46
N ARG A 164 4.43 6.08 -1.43
CA ARG A 164 5.05 4.86 -1.96
C ARG A 164 5.90 5.18 -3.18
N LEU A 165 7.14 4.71 -3.21
CA LEU A 165 8.03 4.89 -4.35
C LEU A 165 7.51 4.14 -5.59
N LEU A 166 7.31 4.85 -6.71
CA LEU A 166 6.99 4.27 -8.01
C LEU A 166 8.26 3.98 -8.80
N ARG A 167 9.18 4.94 -8.80
CA ARG A 167 10.44 4.87 -9.52
C ARG A 167 11.50 5.68 -8.78
N PRO A 168 12.70 5.13 -8.53
CA PRO A 168 13.79 5.88 -7.93
C PRO A 168 14.31 6.97 -8.88
N ALA A 169 14.85 8.05 -8.32
CA ALA A 169 15.56 9.06 -9.11
C ALA A 169 16.90 8.49 -9.56
N MET A 170 17.22 8.55 -10.85
CA MET A 170 18.54 8.16 -11.35
C MET A 170 19.48 9.35 -11.24
N VAL A 171 20.56 9.17 -10.47
CA VAL A 171 21.43 10.26 -10.06
C VAL A 171 22.90 9.95 -10.28
N VAL A 172 23.69 11.01 -10.44
CA VAL A 172 25.15 10.99 -10.35
C VAL A 172 25.55 11.50 -8.97
N VAL A 173 26.37 10.73 -8.27
CA VAL A 173 26.76 11.04 -6.88
C VAL A 173 28.22 11.54 -6.85
N SER A 174 28.52 12.46 -5.95
CA SER A 174 29.87 12.95 -5.72
C SER A 174 30.75 11.89 -5.07
N LYS A 175 31.99 11.79 -5.54
CA LYS A 175 33.06 11.05 -4.88
C LYS A 175 34.15 12.04 -4.48
N ALA A 176 34.75 11.83 -3.32
CA ALA A 176 35.95 12.57 -2.94
C ALA A 176 37.03 12.41 -4.02
N PRO A 177 37.70 13.49 -4.47
CA PRO A 177 38.81 13.37 -5.39
C PRO A 177 39.88 12.47 -4.77
N ALA A 178 40.44 11.55 -5.57
CA ALA A 178 41.49 10.67 -5.10
C ALA A 178 42.68 11.53 -4.59
N PRO A 179 43.30 11.18 -3.44
CA PRO A 179 44.50 11.87 -3.02
C PRO A 179 45.56 11.66 -4.11
N VAL A 180 45.97 12.75 -4.75
CA VAL A 180 47.13 12.79 -5.64
C VAL A 180 48.31 12.25 -4.86
N SER A 181 48.70 11.02 -5.16
CA SER A 181 49.94 10.46 -4.64
C SER A 181 51.07 11.28 -5.24
N PRO A 182 51.98 11.86 -4.44
CA PRO A 182 53.09 12.61 -5.00
C PRO A 182 53.94 11.62 -5.79
N SER A 183 54.05 11.84 -7.11
CA SER A 183 55.07 11.17 -7.91
C SER A 183 56.42 11.59 -7.34
N ILE A 184 57.06 10.68 -6.63
CA ILE A 184 58.47 10.81 -6.28
C ILE A 184 59.20 10.71 -7.62
N ASP A 185 59.55 11.86 -8.19
CA ASP A 185 60.52 11.94 -9.27
C ASP A 185 61.86 11.48 -8.69
N GLU A 186 62.10 10.18 -8.81
CA GLU A 186 63.41 9.55 -8.63
C GLU A 186 64.23 9.87 -9.89
N GLN A 187 64.78 11.08 -9.96
CA GLN A 187 65.82 11.43 -10.93
C GLN A 187 67.16 11.69 -10.22
N ALA A 188 68.02 10.67 -10.36
CA ALA A 188 69.48 10.64 -10.53
C ALA A 188 70.35 11.81 -10.01
#